data_AF-A0A7V4T5J4-F1
#
_entry.id   AF-A0A7V4T5J4-F1
#
_cell.length_a   1.000
_cell.length_b   1.000
_cell.length_c   1.000
_cell.angle_alpha   90.00
_cell.angle_beta   90.00
_cell.angle_gamma   90.00
#
_symmetry.space_group_name_H-M   'P 1'
#
loop_
_entity.id
_entity.type
_entity.pdbx_description
1 polymer ?
#
loop_
_entity_poly.entity_id
_entity_poly.type
_entity_poly.pdbx_seq_one_letter_code
_entity_poly.pdbx_strand_id
1 'polypeptide(L)'
;MKTYVCSVCGYSHTGDQAPEKCPNCGAAKEKFSVQEGELVWADAHVIGVAKDVDAEILQGLKDNFMGECTEVGMYIAMSRQADREGYPEVAEAYK
;
A
#
# COMPACT_ATOMS: atom_id res chain seq x y z
N MET A 1 26.43 2.19 19.21
CA MET A 1 25.86 3.18 18.27
C MET A 1 24.56 2.62 17.73
N LYS A 2 23.48 3.40 17.78
CA LYS A 2 22.17 3.02 17.26
C LYS A 2 21.92 3.78 15.97
N THR A 3 21.18 3.16 15.04
CA THR A 3 20.72 3.81 13.81
C THR A 3 19.27 4.22 14.01
N TYR A 4 19.00 5.51 13.90
CA TYR A 4 17.67 6.08 13.96
C TYR A 4 17.19 6.41 12.55
N VAL A 5 16.07 5.86 12.12
CA VAL A 5 15.50 6.08 10.79
C VAL A 5 14.24 6.92 10.92
N CYS A 6 14.17 8.02 10.16
CA CYS A 6 12.99 8.86 10.09
C CYS A 6 11.85 8.11 9.39
N SER A 7 10.72 7.93 10.05
CA SER A 7 9.53 7.25 9.51
C SER A 7 8.79 8.05 8.43
N VAL A 8 9.19 9.30 8.19
CA VAL A 8 8.55 10.20 7.22
C VAL A 8 9.30 10.21 5.88
N CYS A 9 10.64 10.21 5.91
CA CYS A 9 11.46 10.37 4.71
C CYS A 9 12.60 9.34 4.58
N GLY A 10 12.77 8.44 5.55
CA GLY A 10 13.81 7.42 5.52
C GLY A 10 15.22 7.90 5.89
N TYR A 11 15.42 9.17 6.30
CA TYR A 11 16.73 9.67 6.73
C TYR A 11 17.28 8.83 7.91
N SER A 12 18.50 8.31 7.76
CA SER A 12 19.20 7.55 8.79
C SER A 12 20.22 8.41 9.54
N HIS A 13 20.18 8.35 10.87
CA HIS A 13 21.09 9.03 11.77
C HIS A 13 21.77 8.02 12.69
N THR A 14 23.09 7.96 12.67
CA THR A 14 23.87 7.10 13.56
C THR A 14 24.37 7.92 14.75
N GLY A 15 23.97 7.53 15.95
CA GLY A 15 24.34 8.24 17.17
C GLY A 15 23.81 7.57 18.43
N ASP A 16 23.94 8.26 19.56
CA ASP A 16 23.35 7.80 20.83
C ASP A 16 21.87 8.17 20.94
N GLN A 17 21.43 9.24 20.27
CA GLN A 17 20.05 9.73 20.28
C GLN A 17 19.60 10.19 18.89
N ALA A 18 18.30 10.08 18.61
CA ALA A 18 17.69 10.70 17.43
C ALA A 18 17.80 12.24 17.48
N PRO A 19 18.00 12.91 16.33
CA PRO A 19 18.04 14.37 16.25
C PRO A 19 16.67 14.98 16.61
N GLU A 20 16.66 16.21 17.15
CA GLU A 20 15.41 16.91 17.53
C GLU A 20 14.49 17.15 16.32
N LYS A 21 15.09 17.46 15.17
CA LYS A 21 14.41 17.59 13.89
C LYS A 21 15.18 16.84 12.83
N CYS A 22 14.45 16.14 11.96
CA CYS A 22 15.03 15.50 10.80
C CYS A 22 15.65 16.58 9.88
N PRO A 23 16.94 16.47 9.52
CA PRO A 23 17.59 17.44 8.64
C PRO A 23 17.06 17.40 7.20
N ASN A 24 16.38 16.33 6.80
CA ASN A 24 15.87 16.16 5.44
C ASN A 24 14.42 16.65 5.26
N CYS A 25 13.51 16.32 6.20
CA CYS A 25 12.08 16.65 6.09
C CYS A 25 11.53 17.51 7.22
N GLY A 26 12.33 17.82 8.25
CA GLY A 26 11.89 18.61 9.41
C GLY A 26 10.97 17.87 10.40
N ALA A 27 10.70 16.58 10.19
CA ALA A 27 9.92 15.77 11.13
C ALA A 27 10.56 15.77 12.54
N ALA A 28 9.73 15.82 13.56
CA ALA A 28 10.18 15.86 14.95
C ALA A 28 10.79 14.52 15.40
N LYS A 29 11.56 14.55 16.49
CA LYS A 29 12.29 13.39 17.05
C LYS A 29 11.41 12.17 17.28
N GLU A 30 10.13 12.34 17.59
CA GLU A 30 9.19 11.23 17.85
C GLU A 30 8.91 10.39 16.60
N LYS A 31 9.22 10.91 15.42
CA LYS A 31 9.09 10.19 14.14
C LYS A 31 10.33 9.36 13.77
N PHE A 32 11.31 9.24 14.65
CA PHE A 32 12.45 8.35 14.44
C PHE A 32 12.22 7.00 15.11
N SER A 33 12.38 5.91 14.35
CA SER A 33 12.43 4.55 14.86
C SER A 33 13.88 4.08 14.98
N VAL A 34 14.19 3.34 16.03
CA VAL A 34 15.51 2.70 16.17
C VAL A 34 15.52 1.43 15.34
N GLN A 35 16.47 1.30 14.42
CA GLN A 35 16.75 0.01 13.80
C GLN A 35 17.66 -0.80 14.73
N GLU A 36 17.03 -1.63 15.56
CA GLU A 36 17.66 -2.70 16.33
C GLU A 36 17.08 -4.05 15.87
N GLY A 37 17.93 -5.02 15.52
CA GLY A 37 17.51 -6.37 15.16
C GLY A 37 17.48 -6.67 13.65
N GLU A 38 16.54 -7.53 13.23
CA GLU A 38 16.38 -8.00 11.84
C GLU A 38 16.07 -6.86 10.85
N LEU A 39 16.36 -7.11 9.58
CA LEU A 39 16.09 -6.17 8.47
C LEU A 39 14.61 -5.79 8.43
N VAL A 40 14.30 -4.55 8.80
CA VAL A 40 12.95 -3.96 8.67
C VAL A 40 12.88 -3.22 7.34
N TRP A 41 12.00 -3.67 6.45
CA TRP A 41 11.73 -3.01 5.17
C TRP A 41 11.07 -1.65 5.37
N ALA A 42 11.48 -0.66 4.58
CA ALA A 42 10.96 0.71 4.67
C ALA A 42 9.47 0.80 4.28
N ASP A 43 9.02 -0.09 3.39
CA ASP A 43 7.62 -0.28 3.04
C ASP A 43 7.30 -1.77 3.17
N ALA A 44 6.39 -2.10 4.07
CA ALA A 44 6.04 -3.48 4.40
C ALA A 44 4.52 -3.59 4.59
N HIS A 45 3.95 -4.68 4.10
CA HIS A 45 2.55 -5.00 4.36
C HIS A 45 2.37 -5.35 5.84
N VAL A 46 1.67 -4.48 6.58
CA VAL A 46 1.31 -4.73 7.98
C VAL A 46 -0.08 -5.34 8.04
N ILE A 47 -0.14 -6.64 8.35
CA ILE A 47 -1.41 -7.34 8.49
C ILE A 47 -2.17 -6.77 9.70
N GLY A 48 -3.44 -6.40 9.48
CA GLY A 48 -4.31 -5.88 10.53
C GLY A 48 -4.23 -4.37 10.76
N VAL A 49 -3.55 -3.60 9.89
CA VAL A 49 -3.51 -2.13 10.00
C VAL A 49 -4.90 -1.48 9.94
N ALA A 50 -5.85 -2.15 9.28
CA ALA A 50 -7.24 -1.72 9.19
C ALA A 50 -8.13 -2.22 10.35
N LYS A 51 -7.54 -2.85 11.38
CA LYS A 51 -8.30 -3.29 12.55
C LYS A 51 -8.83 -2.06 13.30
N ASP A 52 -10.12 -2.06 13.60
CA ASP A 52 -10.81 -1.01 14.36
C ASP A 52 -10.84 0.38 13.67
N VAL A 53 -10.64 0.44 12.35
CA VAL A 53 -10.91 1.68 11.57
C VAL A 53 -12.40 2.01 11.54
N ASP A 54 -12.71 3.26 11.20
CA ASP A 54 -14.10 3.72 11.06
C ASP A 54 -14.93 2.78 10.17
N ALA A 55 -16.19 2.54 10.54
CA ALA A 55 -17.07 1.63 9.83
C ALA A 55 -17.28 2.05 8.37
N GLU A 56 -17.31 3.36 8.07
CA GLU A 56 -17.41 3.88 6.71
C GLU A 56 -16.16 3.53 5.90
N ILE A 57 -14.97 3.67 6.50
CA ILE A 57 -13.71 3.29 5.86
C ILE A 57 -13.69 1.78 5.59
N LEU A 58 -14.07 0.97 6.58
CA LEU A 58 -14.11 -0.48 6.42
C LEU A 58 -15.10 -0.90 5.32
N GLN A 59 -16.25 -0.22 5.23
CA GLN A 59 -17.23 -0.50 4.19
C GLN A 59 -16.69 -0.09 2.81
N GLY A 60 -16.09 1.08 2.66
CA GLY A 60 -15.48 1.50 1.41
C GLY A 60 -14.36 0.57 0.93
N LEU A 61 -13.53 0.05 1.84
CA LEU A 61 -12.53 -0.97 1.50
C LEU A 61 -13.17 -2.26 0.96
N LYS A 62 -14.28 -2.70 1.56
CA LYS A 62 -15.03 -3.88 1.07
C LYS A 62 -15.67 -3.61 -0.28
N ASP A 63 -16.28 -2.45 -0.47
CA ASP A 63 -16.97 -2.09 -1.71
C ASP A 63 -15.98 -2.01 -2.87
N ASN A 64 -14.82 -1.38 -2.66
CA ASN A 64 -13.74 -1.35 -3.65
C ASN A 64 -13.24 -2.76 -3.98
N PHE A 65 -12.93 -3.57 -2.96
CA PHE A 65 -12.48 -4.95 -3.17
C PHE A 65 -13.50 -5.76 -3.97
N MET A 66 -14.78 -5.67 -3.60
CA MET A 66 -15.86 -6.34 -4.32
C MET A 66 -16.00 -5.83 -5.75
N GLY A 67 -15.97 -4.51 -5.97
CA GLY A 67 -16.03 -3.88 -7.28
C GLY A 67 -14.97 -4.43 -8.22
N GLU A 68 -13.70 -4.28 -7.85
CA GLU A 68 -12.53 -4.76 -8.61
C GLU A 68 -12.63 -6.27 -8.90
N CYS A 69 -13.01 -7.08 -7.91
CA CYS A 69 -13.13 -8.52 -8.08
C CYS A 69 -14.30 -8.92 -9.02
N THR A 70 -15.41 -8.18 -8.98
CA THR A 70 -16.55 -8.43 -9.88
C THR A 70 -16.28 -7.96 -11.31
N GLU A 71 -15.47 -6.92 -11.48
CA GLU A 71 -15.13 -6.34 -12.76
C GLU A 71 -14.41 -7.33 -13.68
N VAL A 72 -13.47 -8.12 -13.12
CA VAL A 72 -12.80 -9.19 -13.86
C VAL A 72 -13.80 -10.19 -14.45
N GLY A 73 -14.83 -10.55 -13.69
CA GLY A 73 -15.90 -11.42 -14.17
C GLY A 73 -16.69 -10.81 -15.32
N MET A 74 -16.93 -9.49 -15.26
CA MET A 74 -17.57 -8.75 -16.35
C MET A 74 -16.70 -8.71 -17.61
N TYR A 75 -15.40 -8.42 -17.49
CA TYR A 75 -14.48 -8.38 -18.64
C TYR A 75 -14.48 -9.70 -19.41
N ILE A 76 -14.35 -10.82 -18.70
CA ILE A 76 -14.39 -12.16 -19.32
C ILE A 76 -15.75 -12.44 -19.98
N ALA A 77 -16.85 -11.99 -19.38
CA ALA A 77 -18.18 -12.15 -19.97
C ALA A 77 -18.35 -11.33 -21.26
N MET A 78 -17.88 -10.08 -21.26
CA MET A 78 -17.90 -9.20 -22.42
C MET A 78 -16.98 -9.70 -23.54
N SER A 79 -15.79 -10.19 -23.20
CA SER A 79 -14.87 -10.86 -24.13
C SER A 79 -15.58 -12.01 -24.87
N ARG A 80 -16.25 -12.90 -24.12
CA ARG A 80 -17.01 -14.02 -24.69
C ARG A 80 -18.20 -13.57 -25.53
N GLN A 81 -18.83 -12.44 -25.21
CA GLN A 81 -19.94 -11.91 -26.00
C GLN A 81 -19.44 -11.32 -27.33
N ALA A 82 -18.34 -10.57 -27.30
CA ALA A 82 -17.71 -10.03 -28.51
C ALA A 82 -17.29 -11.14 -29.48
N ASP A 83 -16.75 -12.26 -28.97
CA ASP A 83 -16.45 -13.45 -29.79
C ASP A 83 -17.70 -14.00 -30.51
N ARG A 84 -18.86 -14.07 -29.82
CA ARG A 84 -20.11 -14.57 -30.41
C ARG A 84 -20.67 -13.66 -31.50
N GLU A 85 -20.46 -12.36 -31.35
CA GLU A 85 -20.90 -11.35 -32.32
C GLU A 85 -19.93 -11.19 -33.50
N GLY A 86 -18.76 -11.85 -33.46
CA GLY A 86 -17.79 -11.84 -34.54
C GLY A 86 -16.78 -10.69 -34.47
N TYR A 87 -16.51 -10.16 -33.27
CA TYR A 87 -15.53 -9.10 -33.02
C TYR A 87 -14.30 -9.63 -32.25
N PRO A 88 -13.39 -10.39 -32.90
CA PRO A 88 -12.30 -11.08 -32.21
C PRO A 88 -11.26 -10.13 -31.60
N GLU A 89 -10.99 -8.97 -32.22
CA GLU A 89 -10.05 -7.98 -31.66
C GLU A 89 -10.59 -7.35 -30.37
N VAL A 90 -11.90 -7.15 -30.29
CA VAL A 90 -12.56 -6.64 -29.09
C VAL A 90 -12.59 -7.71 -28.00
N ALA A 91 -12.85 -8.97 -28.38
CA ALA A 91 -12.83 -10.09 -27.44
C ALA A 91 -11.46 -10.25 -26.76
N GLU A 92 -10.38 -10.18 -27.52
CA GLU A 92 -9.01 -10.30 -26.98
C GLU A 92 -8.64 -9.12 -26.07
N ALA A 93 -9.16 -7.91 -26.34
CA ALA A 93 -8.89 -6.74 -25.50
C ALA A 93 -9.49 -6.84 -24.08
N TYR A 94 -10.55 -7.63 -23.90
CA TYR A 94 -11.26 -7.81 -22.63
C TYR A 94 -10.90 -9.11 -21.88
N LYS A 95 -9.91 -9.86 -22.36
CA LYS A 95 -9.56 -11.19 -21.87
C LYS A 95 -8.39 -11.16 -20.88
#